data_AF-A0ABD0NWZ7-F1
#
_entry.id   AF-A0ABD0NWZ7-F1
#
_cell.length_a   1.000
_cell.length_b   1.000
_cell.length_c   1.000
_cell.angle_alpha   90.00
_cell.angle_beta   90.00
_cell.angle_gamma   90.00
#
_symmetry.space_group_name_H-M   'P 1'
#
loop_
_entity.id
_entity.type
_entity.pdbx_description
1 polymer ?
#
loop_
_entity_poly.entity_id
_entity_poly.type
_entity_poly.pdbx_seq_one_letter_code
_entity_poly.pdbx_strand_id
1 'polypeptide(L)'
;KLALAERIRGHVLSLALQMYGCRVIQKALEFIPSDQQVINEMVRELDGHVLKCVKDQNGNHVVQKCIECVQPHALQFIIDAFKGQVCLY
;
A
#
# COMPACT_ATOMS: atom_id res chain seq x y z
N LYS A 1 15.33 10.06 1.90
CA LYS A 1 14.21 9.22 2.38
C LYS A 1 12.94 10.05 2.50
N LEU A 2 12.90 11.07 3.36
CA LEU A 2 11.74 11.97 3.52
C LEU A 2 11.33 12.69 2.22
N ALA A 3 12.29 13.23 1.44
CA ALA A 3 11.97 13.88 0.16
C ALA A 3 11.27 12.96 -0.86
N LEU A 4 11.47 11.63 -0.78
CA LEU A 4 10.74 10.69 -1.62
C LEU A 4 9.30 10.53 -1.12
N ALA A 5 9.11 10.38 0.20
CA ALA A 5 7.79 10.32 0.83
C ALA A 5 6.93 11.54 0.49
N GLU A 6 7.51 12.73 0.58
CA GLU A 6 6.84 13.99 0.23
C GLU A 6 6.36 14.02 -1.22
N ARG A 7 7.12 13.44 -2.15
CA ARG A 7 6.78 13.43 -3.58
C ARG A 7 5.74 12.37 -3.96
N ILE A 8 5.59 11.32 -3.16
CA ILE A 8 4.63 10.24 -3.41
C ILE A 8 3.34 10.42 -2.60
N ARG A 9 3.34 11.24 -1.55
CA ARG A 9 2.14 11.59 -0.79
C ARG A 9 1.10 12.21 -1.73
N GLY A 10 -0.15 11.76 -1.63
CA GLY A 10 -1.26 12.12 -2.49
C GLY A 10 -1.28 11.39 -3.84
N HIS A 11 -0.27 10.54 -4.11
CA HIS A 11 -0.12 9.84 -5.38
C HIS A 11 0.05 8.32 -5.21
N VAL A 12 -0.04 7.77 -4.00
CA VAL A 12 0.28 6.36 -3.72
C VAL A 12 -0.62 5.42 -4.52
N LEU A 13 -1.93 5.66 -4.53
CA LEU A 13 -2.88 4.85 -5.31
C LEU A 13 -2.59 4.93 -6.81
N SER A 14 -2.38 6.14 -7.34
CA SER A 14 -2.10 6.33 -8.77
C SER A 14 -0.81 5.63 -9.19
N LEU A 15 0.24 5.73 -8.37
CA LEU A 15 1.53 5.10 -8.64
C LEU A 15 1.44 3.58 -8.48
N ALA A 16 0.69 3.08 -7.50
CA ALA A 16 0.54 1.63 -7.27
C ALA A 16 -0.04 0.89 -8.49
N LEU A 17 -0.89 1.54 -9.28
CA LEU A 17 -1.52 0.98 -10.48
C LEU A 17 -0.66 1.12 -11.75
N GLN A 18 0.52 1.75 -11.67
CA GLN A 18 1.43 1.94 -12.80
C GLN A 18 2.59 0.94 -12.80
N MET A 19 3.01 0.48 -13.98
CA MET A 19 4.09 -0.49 -14.18
C MET A 19 5.41 -0.10 -13.48
N TYR A 20 5.79 1.17 -13.56
CA TYR A 20 7.00 1.67 -12.89
C TYR A 20 6.69 2.30 -11.53
N GLY A 21 5.52 2.93 -11.38
CA GLY A 21 5.10 3.56 -10.12
C GLY A 21 5.01 2.55 -8.97
N CYS A 22 4.54 1.33 -9.22
CA CYS A 22 4.41 0.31 -8.19
C CYS A 22 5.76 -0.08 -7.60
N ARG A 23 6.85 -0.02 -8.39
CA ARG A 23 8.22 -0.29 -7.94
C ARG A 23 8.74 0.82 -7.04
N VAL A 24 8.37 2.07 -7.33
CA VAL A 24 8.72 3.22 -6.48
C VAL A 24 8.04 3.08 -5.12
N ILE A 25 6.75 2.74 -5.08
CA ILE A 25 6.02 2.54 -3.81
C ILE A 25 6.60 1.37 -3.03
N GLN A 26 6.87 0.22 -3.68
CA GLN A 26 7.48 -0.93 -3.02
C GLN A 26 8.83 -0.56 -2.36
N LYS A 27 9.68 0.18 -3.08
CA LYS A 27 10.96 0.65 -2.54
C LYS A 27 10.79 1.67 -1.41
N ALA A 28 9.79 2.55 -1.50
CA ALA A 28 9.49 3.49 -0.43
C ALA A 28 9.13 2.75 0.87
N LEU A 29 8.28 1.72 0.79
CA LEU A 29 7.91 0.88 1.94
C LEU A 29 9.11 0.13 2.55
N GLU A 30 10.06 -0.33 1.74
CA GLU A 30 11.28 -1.02 2.21
C GLU A 30 12.27 -0.10 2.93
N PHE A 31 12.44 1.14 2.47
CA PHE A 31 13.57 2.00 2.87
C PHE A 31 13.21 3.19 3.77
N ILE A 32 11.92 3.52 3.92
CA ILE A 32 11.41 4.57 4.82
C ILE A 32 10.93 4.05 6.22
N PRO A 33 11.13 2.78 6.67
CA PRO A 33 10.44 2.26 7.86
C PRO A 33 10.85 2.90 9.19
N SER A 34 11.88 3.77 9.22
CA SER A 34 12.22 4.55 10.42
C SER A 34 11.17 5.61 10.77
N ASP A 35 10.30 5.99 9.83
CA ASP A 35 9.24 6.97 10.06
C ASP A 35 7.86 6.31 9.86
N GLN A 36 7.39 5.64 10.90
CA GLN A 36 6.15 4.87 10.89
C GLN A 36 4.92 5.75 10.63
N GLN A 37 4.94 7.01 11.06
CA GLN A 37 3.83 7.93 10.81
C GLN A 37 3.69 8.22 9.32
N VAL A 38 4.79 8.53 8.64
CA VAL A 38 4.80 8.79 7.20
C VAL A 38 4.36 7.56 6.40
N ILE A 39 4.83 6.36 6.76
CA ILE A 39 4.38 5.12 6.13
C ILE A 39 2.88 4.91 6.32
N ASN A 40 2.37 5.12 7.53
CA ASN A 40 0.94 4.97 7.85
C ASN A 40 0.07 5.92 7.02
N GLU A 41 0.49 7.18 6.86
CA GLU A 41 -0.20 8.16 6.01
C GLU A 41 -0.21 7.72 4.54
N MET A 42 0.91 7.24 4.00
CA MET A 42 1.01 6.80 2.62
C MET A 42 0.12 5.58 2.32
N VAL A 43 0.15 4.56 3.17
CA VAL A 43 -0.63 3.32 2.93
C VAL A 43 -2.13 3.56 3.06
N ARG A 44 -2.54 4.57 3.85
CA ARG A 44 -3.95 4.95 4.00
C ARG A 44 -4.58 5.47 2.72
N GLU A 45 -3.81 5.92 1.74
CA GLU A 45 -4.34 6.28 0.41
C GLU A 45 -4.89 5.08 -0.36
N LEU A 46 -4.59 3.84 0.06
CA LEU A 46 -5.16 2.62 -0.52
C LEU A 46 -6.51 2.24 0.11
N ASP A 47 -6.93 2.91 1.18
CA ASP A 47 -8.19 2.66 1.86
C ASP A 47 -9.38 2.89 0.90
N GLY A 48 -10.38 2.01 0.95
CA GLY A 48 -11.48 1.96 -0.03
C GLY A 48 -11.10 1.41 -1.42
N HIS A 49 -9.81 1.18 -1.71
CA HIS A 49 -9.34 0.72 -3.03
C HIS A 49 -8.61 -0.63 -3.01
N VAL A 50 -8.50 -1.28 -1.85
CA VAL A 50 -7.75 -2.54 -1.66
C VAL A 50 -8.14 -3.62 -2.65
N LEU A 51 -9.44 -3.91 -2.82
CA LEU A 51 -9.91 -4.95 -3.76
C LEU A 51 -9.58 -4.62 -5.22
N LYS A 52 -9.59 -3.34 -5.59
CA LYS A 52 -9.15 -2.89 -6.92
C LYS A 52 -7.66 -3.14 -7.09
N CYS A 53 -6.84 -2.75 -6.11
CA CYS A 53 -5.40 -2.93 -6.14
C CYS A 53 -5.01 -4.41 -6.22
N VAL A 54 -5.67 -5.29 -5.46
CA VAL A 54 -5.39 -6.74 -5.45
C VAL A 54 -5.69 -7.39 -6.79
N LYS A 55 -6.70 -6.91 -7.52
CA LYS A 55 -7.05 -7.41 -8.87
C LYS A 55 -6.21 -6.78 -9.98
N ASP A 56 -5.43 -5.74 -9.68
CA ASP A 56 -4.58 -5.05 -10.64
C ASP A 56 -3.23 -5.75 -10.80
N GLN A 57 -2.69 -5.77 -12.03
CA GLN A 57 -1.40 -6.42 -12.36
C GLN A 57 -0.19 -5.79 -11.63
N ASN A 58 -0.28 -4.51 -11.25
CA ASN A 58 0.77 -3.78 -10.54
C ASN A 58 0.43 -3.62 -9.05
N GLY A 59 -0.82 -3.26 -8.76
CA GLY A 59 -1.30 -2.92 -7.42
C GLY A 59 -1.21 -4.08 -6.42
N ASN A 60 -1.36 -5.33 -6.88
CA ASN A 60 -1.31 -6.50 -6.01
C ASN A 60 0.04 -6.60 -5.27
N HIS A 61 1.13 -6.26 -5.96
CA HIS A 61 2.48 -6.27 -5.38
C HIS A 61 2.66 -5.18 -4.32
N VAL A 62 1.98 -4.05 -4.46
CA VAL A 62 2.01 -2.98 -3.45
C VAL A 62 1.26 -3.42 -2.20
N VAL A 63 0.08 -4.05 -2.34
CA VAL A 63 -0.70 -4.55 -1.20
C VAL A 63 0.08 -5.63 -0.43
N GLN A 64 0.73 -6.57 -1.14
CA GLN A 64 1.62 -7.55 -0.52
C GLN A 64 2.78 -6.87 0.22
N LYS A 65 3.41 -5.85 -0.39
CA LYS A 65 4.50 -5.11 0.25
C LYS A 65 4.05 -4.33 1.49
N CYS A 66 2.82 -3.82 1.51
CA CYS A 66 2.26 -3.24 2.73
C CYS A 66 2.22 -4.28 3.85
N ILE A 67 1.74 -5.49 3.57
CA ILE A 67 1.68 -6.60 4.55
C ILE A 67 3.07 -6.99 5.05
N GLU A 68 4.10 -6.96 4.20
CA GLU A 68 5.48 -7.30 4.57
C GLU A 68 6.17 -6.23 5.42
N CYS A 69 5.92 -4.95 5.16
CA CYS A 69 6.76 -3.85 5.69
C CYS A 69 6.07 -2.94 6.72
N VAL A 70 4.75 -2.98 6.82
CA VAL A 70 3.98 -2.02 7.61
C VAL A 70 3.45 -2.68 8.88
N GLN A 71 3.38 -1.91 9.97
CA GLN A 71 2.88 -2.42 11.24
C GLN A 71 1.43 -2.91 11.11
N PRO A 72 1.08 -4.10 11.64
CA PRO A 72 -0.24 -4.70 11.46
C PRO A 72 -1.42 -3.80 11.84
N HIS A 73 -1.28 -2.98 12.89
CA HIS A 73 -2.33 -2.06 13.34
C HIS A 73 -2.72 -1.00 12.28
N ALA A 74 -1.80 -0.64 11.38
CA ALA A 74 -2.06 0.31 10.31
C ALA A 74 -2.75 -0.35 9.09
N LEU A 75 -2.80 -1.68 9.03
CA LEU A 75 -3.31 -2.45 7.90
C LEU A 75 -4.72 -3.00 8.10
N GLN A 76 -5.42 -2.59 9.16
CA GLN A 76 -6.77 -3.07 9.46
C GLN A 76 -7.74 -2.86 8.28
N PHE A 77 -7.58 -1.76 7.54
CA PHE A 77 -8.40 -1.48 6.34
C PHE A 77 -8.20 -2.51 5.22
N ILE A 78 -7.01 -3.12 5.11
CA ILE A 78 -6.76 -4.21 4.17
C ILE A 78 -7.55 -5.44 4.60
N ILE A 79 -7.48 -5.81 5.88
CA ILE A 79 -8.22 -6.96 6.43
C ILE A 79 -9.72 -6.76 6.24
N ASP A 80 -10.22 -5.57 6.56
CA ASP A 80 -11.63 -5.22 6.47
C ASP A 80 -12.15 -5.30 5.03
N ALA A 81 -11.33 -4.92 4.03
CA ALA A 81 -11.69 -5.03 2.63
C ALA A 81 -11.95 -6.47 2.16
N PHE A 82 -11.41 -7.48 2.85
CA PHE A 82 -11.63 -8.89 2.53
C PHE A 82 -12.74 -9.56 3.35
N LYS A 83 -13.28 -8.91 4.39
CA LYS A 83 -14.41 -9.45 5.15
C LYS A 83 -15.60 -9.68 4.22
N GLY A 84 -16.11 -10.91 4.18
CA GLY A 84 -17.20 -11.31 3.30
C GLY A 84 -16.84 -11.43 1.80
N GLN A 85 -15.57 -11.27 1.43
CA GLN A 85 -15.09 -11.46 0.05
C GLN A 85 -14.36 -12.79 -0.16
N VAL A 86 -14.10 -13.52 0.93
CA VAL A 86 -13.41 -14.82 0.90
C VAL A 86 -14.45 -15.93 0.93
N CYS A 87 -14.55 -16.70 -0.16
CA CYS A 87 -15.33 -17.93 -0.17
C CYS A 87 -14.60 -18.98 0.66
N LEU A 88 -15.27 -19.50 1.70
CA LEU A 88 -14.85 -20.72 2.37
C LEU A 88 -15.55 -21.88 1.63
N TYR A 89 -14.75 -22.81 1.10
CA TYR A 89 -15.24 -24.05 0.51
C TYR A 89 -15.70 -25.03 1.59
#